data_AF-A0A261BKM6-F1
#
_entry.id   AF-A0A261BKM6-F1
#
_cell.length_a   1.000
_cell.length_b   1.000
_cell.length_c   1.000
_cell.angle_alpha   90.00
_cell.angle_beta   90.00
_cell.angle_gamma   90.00
#
_symmetry.space_group_name_H-M   'P 1'
#
loop_
_entity.id
_entity.type
_entity.pdbx_description
1 polymer ?
#
loop_
_entity_poly.entity_id
_entity_poly.type
_entity_poly.pdbx_seq_one_letter_code
_entity_poly.pdbx_strand_id
1 'polypeptide(L)'
;MFGQFKMVTVAVGEILIADLMTLKDTLLNASKFKFLKLYYEVCDLAETFKFLGEPNHSSNSGGLTFKSWRFPIPNSEEDLSMAFDSNKKIWFLRVPSSESTNL
;
A
#
# COMPACT_ATOMS: atom_id res chain seq x y z
N MET A 1 -6.86 19.97 -17.77
CA MET A 1 -7.42 18.60 -17.68
C MET A 1 -6.28 17.70 -17.23
N PHE A 2 -6.12 17.46 -15.92
CA PHE A 2 -5.02 16.65 -15.40
C PHE A 2 -5.43 15.17 -15.36
N GLY A 3 -4.54 14.31 -15.86
CA GLY A 3 -4.79 12.90 -16.10
C GLY A 3 -5.24 12.16 -14.85
N GLN A 4 -6.37 11.47 -14.95
CA GLN A 4 -6.75 10.46 -13.96
C GLN A 4 -5.78 9.28 -14.09
N PHE A 5 -4.77 9.22 -13.22
CA PHE A 5 -3.93 8.04 -13.13
C PHE A 5 -4.78 6.86 -12.62
N LYS A 6 -5.19 5.99 -13.54
CA LYS A 6 -5.91 4.75 -13.21
C LYS A 6 -4.98 3.72 -12.54
N MET A 7 -3.71 3.71 -12.92
CA MET A 7 -2.67 2.84 -12.38
C MET A 7 -1.31 3.50 -12.63
N VAL A 8 -0.50 3.63 -11.58
CA VAL A 8 0.91 4.04 -11.69
C VAL A 8 1.76 2.89 -11.22
N THR A 9 2.78 2.54 -12.01
CA THR A 9 3.77 1.53 -11.65
C THR A 9 5.15 2.18 -11.65
N VAL A 10 5.87 2.04 -10.55
CA VAL A 10 7.21 2.61 -10.35
C VAL A 10 8.15 1.49 -9.93
N ALA A 11 9.38 1.51 -10.45
CA ALA A 11 10.48 0.67 -9.96
C ALA A 11 11.53 1.58 -9.31
N VAL A 12 12.00 1.19 -8.14
CA VAL A 12 12.99 1.92 -7.34
C VAL A 12 14.03 0.94 -6.83
N GLY A 13 15.28 1.39 -6.67
CA GLY A 13 16.33 0.52 -6.12
C GLY A 13 16.07 0.24 -4.64
N GLU A 14 15.93 1.30 -3.86
CA GLU A 14 15.73 1.23 -2.42
C GLU A 14 14.47 2.01 -2.02
N ILE A 15 13.75 1.48 -1.04
CA ILE A 15 12.64 2.17 -0.37
C ILE A 15 12.96 2.27 1.10
N LEU A 16 13.01 3.51 1.61
CA LEU A 16 13.08 3.77 3.04
C LEU A 16 11.67 3.83 3.64
N ILE A 17 11.56 3.51 4.93
CA ILE A 17 10.28 3.61 5.65
C ILE A 17 9.71 5.04 5.62
N ALA A 18 10.57 6.05 5.69
CA ALA A 18 10.16 7.45 5.61
C ALA A 18 9.47 7.78 4.28
N ASP A 19 9.93 7.19 3.17
CA ASP A 19 9.33 7.37 1.84
C ASP A 19 7.95 6.73 1.78
N LEU A 20 7.79 5.52 2.36
CA LEU A 20 6.50 4.84 2.43
C LEU A 20 5.49 5.61 3.26
N MET A 21 5.91 6.16 4.41
CA MET A 21 5.03 6.96 5.26
C MET A 21 4.62 8.26 4.57
N THR A 22 5.57 8.96 3.94
CA THR A 22 5.31 10.16 3.14
C THR A 22 4.33 9.86 2.01
N LEU A 23 4.51 8.74 1.32
CA LEU A 23 3.65 8.31 0.24
C LEU A 23 2.25 7.96 0.73
N LYS A 24 2.13 7.20 1.82
CA LYS A 24 0.85 6.89 2.49
C LYS A 24 0.11 8.18 2.83
N ASP A 25 0.76 9.12 3.50
CA ASP A 25 0.14 10.38 3.91
C ASP A 25 -0.25 11.25 2.70
N THR A 26 0.58 11.27 1.65
CA THR A 26 0.25 11.95 0.39
C THR A 26 -0.99 11.34 -0.25
N LEU A 27 -1.10 10.01 -0.29
CA LEU A 27 -2.21 9.31 -0.90
C LEU A 27 -3.51 9.46 -0.09
N LEU A 28 -3.43 9.46 1.25
CA LEU A 28 -4.58 9.76 2.12
C LEU A 28 -5.18 11.13 1.80
N ASN A 29 -4.36 12.10 1.42
CA ASN A 29 -4.79 13.46 1.08
C ASN A 29 -5.07 13.67 -0.42
N ALA A 30 -4.73 12.70 -1.28
CA ALA A 30 -4.91 12.82 -2.71
C ALA A 30 -6.36 12.53 -3.12
N SER A 31 -7.05 13.52 -3.67
CA SER A 31 -8.49 13.41 -4.04
C SER A 31 -8.78 12.44 -5.19
N LYS A 32 -7.79 12.10 -6.03
CA LYS A 32 -7.97 11.29 -7.24
C LYS A 32 -6.75 10.41 -7.53
N PHE A 33 -6.63 9.29 -6.84
CA PHE A 33 -5.77 8.18 -7.27
C PHE A 33 -6.57 6.88 -7.18
N LYS A 34 -6.27 5.90 -8.02
CA LYS A 34 -6.89 4.58 -7.92
C LYS A 34 -5.91 3.54 -7.41
N PHE A 35 -4.76 3.42 -8.06
CA PHE A 35 -3.80 2.37 -7.77
C PHE A 35 -2.36 2.84 -8.04
N LEU A 36 -1.48 2.59 -7.08
CA LEU A 36 -0.04 2.80 -7.21
C LEU A 36 0.67 1.50 -6.82
N LYS A 37 1.58 1.03 -7.67
CA LYS A 37 2.42 -0.14 -7.42
C LYS A 37 3.89 0.22 -7.50
N LEU A 38 4.63 -0.24 -6.52
CA LEU A 38 6.06 -0.07 -6.38
C LEU A 38 6.72 -1.44 -6.46
N TYR A 39 7.76 -1.52 -7.28
CA TYR A 39 8.74 -2.59 -7.28
C TYR A 39 10.00 -2.06 -6.63
N TYR A 40 10.61 -2.84 -5.74
CA TYR A 40 11.83 -2.43 -5.05
C TYR A 40 12.90 -3.53 -5.11
N GLU A 41 14.18 -3.17 -4.98
CA GLU A 41 15.24 -4.16 -4.82
C GLU A 41 15.59 -4.37 -3.34
N VAL A 42 15.64 -3.27 -2.58
CA VAL A 42 15.96 -3.22 -1.15
C VAL A 42 14.87 -2.48 -0.39
N CYS A 43 14.40 -3.07 0.72
CA CYS A 43 13.48 -2.46 1.68
C CYS A 43 13.64 -3.20 3.02
N ASP A 44 13.82 -2.48 4.12
CA ASP A 44 13.80 -3.09 5.45
C ASP A 44 12.36 -3.37 5.88
N LEU A 45 11.91 -4.58 5.58
CA LEU A 45 10.56 -5.03 5.89
C LEU A 45 10.32 -5.21 7.38
N ALA A 46 11.35 -5.60 8.13
CA ALA A 46 11.21 -5.82 9.56
C ALA A 46 10.96 -4.49 10.27
N GLU A 47 11.73 -3.46 9.94
CA GLU A 47 11.50 -2.12 10.43
C GLU A 47 10.17 -1.56 9.92
N THR A 48 9.87 -1.71 8.63
CA THR A 48 8.61 -1.24 8.04
C THR A 48 7.38 -1.82 8.75
N PHE A 49 7.34 -3.12 8.98
CA PHE A 49 6.22 -3.76 9.66
C PHE A 49 6.11 -3.37 11.13
N LYS A 50 7.24 -3.09 11.79
CA LYS A 50 7.24 -2.56 13.16
C LYS A 50 6.56 -1.18 13.23
N PHE A 51 6.77 -0.32 12.24
CA PHE A 51 6.15 1.00 12.18
C PHE A 51 4.66 0.95 11.80
N LEU A 52 4.27 0.06 10.89
CA LEU A 52 2.88 -0.08 10.47
C LEU A 52 2.01 -0.81 11.51
N GLY A 53 2.64 -1.55 12.43
CA GLY A 53 1.94 -2.37 13.42
C GLY A 53 1.36 -3.65 12.80
N GLU A 54 0.38 -4.24 13.49
CA GLU A 54 -0.23 -5.49 13.03
C GLU A 54 -1.05 -5.29 11.74
N PRO A 55 -0.89 -6.17 10.73
CA PRO A 55 -1.66 -6.09 9.50
C PRO A 55 -3.12 -6.45 9.74
N ASN A 56 -4.03 -5.83 8.98
CA ASN A 56 -5.44 -6.21 8.95
C ASN A 56 -5.64 -7.60 8.33
N HIS A 57 -4.77 -7.98 7.38
CA HIS A 57 -4.77 -9.30 6.78
C HIS A 57 -3.34 -9.79 6.54
N SER A 58 -3.09 -11.06 6.83
CA SER A 58 -1.84 -11.73 6.53
C SER A 58 -2.14 -13.13 6.00
N SER A 59 -1.54 -13.49 4.87
CA SER A 59 -1.64 -14.83 4.31
C SER A 59 -0.28 -15.32 3.82
N ASN A 60 -0.09 -16.63 3.90
CA ASN A 60 1.09 -17.33 3.37
C ASN A 60 0.57 -18.44 2.46
N SER A 61 0.69 -18.26 1.15
CA SER A 61 0.22 -19.23 0.17
C SER A 61 1.26 -19.41 -0.92
N GLY A 62 1.57 -20.67 -1.27
CA GLY A 62 2.54 -20.97 -2.34
C GLY A 62 3.95 -20.41 -2.11
N GLY A 63 4.37 -20.25 -0.85
CA GLY A 63 5.67 -19.66 -0.50
C GLY A 63 5.72 -18.13 -0.62
N LEU A 64 4.59 -17.49 -0.92
CA LEU A 64 4.46 -16.03 -0.95
C LEU A 64 3.78 -15.54 0.32
N THR A 65 4.41 -14.57 0.96
CA THR A 65 3.83 -13.84 2.09
C THR A 65 3.16 -12.59 1.59
N PHE A 66 1.89 -12.47 1.96
CA PHE A 66 1.07 -11.30 1.71
C PHE A 66 0.66 -10.67 3.04
N LYS A 67 0.82 -9.34 3.15
CA LYS A 67 0.34 -8.56 4.29
C LYS A 67 -0.33 -7.29 3.80
N SER A 68 -1.44 -6.89 4.42
CA SER A 68 -2.09 -5.61 4.10
C SER A 68 -2.57 -4.87 5.33
N TRP A 69 -2.56 -3.54 5.20
CA TRP A 69 -3.01 -2.57 6.18
C TRP A 69 -4.03 -1.64 5.53
N ARG A 70 -4.99 -1.18 6.32
CA ARG A 70 -6.01 -0.22 5.90
C ARG A 70 -5.95 1.02 6.75
N PHE A 71 -6.02 2.15 6.07
CA PHE A 71 -6.00 3.47 6.69
C PHE A 71 -7.25 4.23 6.25
N PRO A 72 -8.09 4.70 7.19
CA PRO A 72 -9.30 5.44 6.84
C PRO A 72 -8.94 6.75 6.13
N ILE A 73 -9.63 7.06 5.04
CA ILE A 73 -9.44 8.31 4.32
C ILE A 73 -10.42 9.35 4.89
N PRO A 74 -9.95 10.53 5.35
CA PRO A 74 -10.83 11.53 5.94
C PRO A 74 -11.99 11.93 5.02
N ASN A 75 -13.20 11.95 5.56
CA ASN A 75 -14.43 12.32 4.83
C ASN A 75 -14.71 11.47 3.57
N SER A 76 -14.34 10.19 3.61
CA SER A 76 -14.53 9.25 2.51
C SER A 76 -15.14 7.95 3.04
N GLU A 77 -15.90 7.25 2.19
CA GLU A 77 -16.38 5.88 2.43
C GLU A 77 -15.37 4.81 1.96
N GLU A 78 -14.15 5.25 1.64
CA GLU A 78 -13.05 4.41 1.20
C GLU A 78 -11.91 4.42 2.23
N ASP A 79 -11.19 3.30 2.28
CA ASP A 79 -9.92 3.18 2.97
C ASP A 79 -8.77 3.15 1.95
N LEU A 80 -7.61 3.63 2.37
CA LEU A 80 -6.36 3.36 1.68
C LEU A 80 -5.85 2.00 2.15
N SER A 81 -5.85 1.03 1.24
CA SER A 81 -5.19 -0.27 1.42
C SER A 81 -3.74 -0.16 0.97
N MET A 82 -2.81 -0.43 1.89
CA MET A 82 -1.39 -0.63 1.61
C MET A 82 -1.10 -2.12 1.74
N ALA A 83 -0.47 -2.71 0.73
CA ALA A 83 -0.25 -4.13 0.72
C ALA A 83 1.16 -4.49 0.25
N PHE A 84 1.66 -5.58 0.80
CA PHE A 84 3.00 -6.08 0.64
C PHE A 84 2.97 -7.53 0.13
N ASP A 85 3.77 -7.80 -0.90
CA ASP A 85 4.08 -9.16 -1.36
C ASP A 85 5.60 -9.39 -1.25
N SER A 86 5.97 -10.55 -0.68
CA SER A 86 7.33 -11.10 -0.65
C SER A 86 8.11 -11.08 -1.97
N ASN A 87 7.44 -10.97 -3.12
CA ASN A 87 8.03 -10.75 -4.46
C ASN A 87 8.48 -9.30 -4.71
N LYS A 88 8.90 -8.61 -3.65
CA LYS A 88 9.36 -7.22 -3.69
C LYS A 88 8.39 -6.21 -4.33
N LYS A 89 7.11 -6.33 -3.96
CA LYS A 89 6.06 -5.43 -4.42
C LYS A 89 5.34 -4.79 -3.24
N ILE A 90 5.08 -3.50 -3.38
CA ILE A 90 4.19 -2.75 -2.50
C ILE A 90 3.12 -2.12 -3.38
N TRP A 91 1.87 -2.10 -2.96
CA TRP A 91 0.87 -1.30 -3.65
C TRP A 91 -0.08 -0.60 -2.70
N PHE A 92 -0.65 0.49 -3.23
CA PHE A 92 -1.62 1.34 -2.59
C PHE A 92 -2.86 1.38 -3.47
N LEU A 93 -4.02 1.15 -2.87
CA LEU A 93 -5.31 1.11 -3.54
C LEU A 93 -6.38 1.72 -2.64
N ARG A 94 -7.28 2.53 -3.21
CA ARG A 94 -8.53 2.89 -2.53
C ARG A 94 -9.51 1.72 -2.62
N VAL A 95 -10.02 1.27 -1.47
CA VAL A 95 -11.01 0.19 -1.37
C VAL A 95 -12.21 0.68 -0.57
N PRO A 96 -13.44 0.19 -0.81
CA PRO A 96 -14.58 0.54 0.04
C PRO A 96 -14.32 0.13 1.50
N SER A 97 -14.64 1.00 2.46
CA SER A 97 -14.45 0.68 3.90
C SER A 97 -15.32 -0.50 4.36
N SER A 98 -16.43 -0.78 3.65
CA SER A 98 -17.37 -1.87 3.94
C SER A 98 -16.91 -3.25 3.48
N GLU A 99 -15.96 -3.35 2.56
CA GLU A 99 -15.47 -4.66 2.11
C GLU A 99 -14.50 -5.23 3.15
N SER A 100 -14.70 -6.46 3.59
CA SER A 100 -13.61 -7.25 4.20
C SER A 100 -12.88 -7.94 3.05
N THR A 101 -11.76 -7.40 2.55
CA THR A 101 -11.09 -8.08 1.42
C THR A 101 -10.40 -9.35 1.92
N ASN A 102 -11.01 -10.49 1.62
CA ASN A 102 -10.29 -11.71 1.32
C ASN A 102 -9.64 -11.50 -0.07
N LEU A 103 -8.39 -11.02 -0.09
CA LEU A 103 -7.55 -10.98 -1.29
C LEU A 103 -6.44 -12.01 -1.13
#